data_AF-A0A959M651-F1
#
_entry.id   AF-A0A959M651-F1
#
_cell.length_a   1.000
_cell.length_b   1.000
_cell.length_c   1.000
_cell.angle_alpha   90.00
_cell.angle_beta   90.00
_cell.angle_gamma   90.00
#
_symmetry.space_group_name_H-M   'P 1'
#
loop_
_entity.id
_entity.type
_entity.pdbx_description
1 polymer ?
#
loop_
_entity_poly.entity_id
_entity_poly.type
_entity_poly.pdbx_seq_one_letter_code
_entity_poly.pdbx_strand_id
1 'polypeptide(L)'
;MFTEKHYLDRISGKQLDTYLDKGWYRMGQAVFTCRFLIFNGVLFTSIWIRLSLKNYVFSKRKRKRMNQLNARFRTIIRPFEVTAEKEKLYRIYREQFPAKIAPSLASALLDDTENNIFNTQEIAIYDGDKLIAFSTFDLGEKSIASILGVYHPDYAKFSLGVYTMLLEVQYGQKNGYDLFYPGYVVPGYSKFDYKLQIGEVDYYDELTSKWNPFTNLDLDNLAPQEIEKALVAFGQKLQEIGLKSHIYLYPPYEANLLGYWILDYLDYPLILEVQNGQADMSLILCYDHRSKRYHLYQCTVYDNLDDFFRPFMKIDKPQFPLKFELLIKEKVLLKTHSEAEIILAIQEFIANSDQH
;
A
#
# COMPACT_ATOMS: atom_id res chain seq x y z
N MET A 1 -2.98 7.10 12.00
CA MET A 1 -2.76 7.67 10.65
C MET A 1 -3.33 6.71 9.62
N PHE A 2 -3.23 6.95 8.31
CA PHE A 2 -3.60 5.94 7.28
C PHE A 2 -2.44 5.02 6.90
N THR A 3 -1.23 5.43 7.24
CA THR A 3 0.00 4.74 6.93
C THR A 3 0.94 4.86 8.12
N GLU A 4 1.46 3.73 8.58
CA GLU A 4 2.32 3.64 9.77
C GLU A 4 3.40 2.58 9.55
N LYS A 5 4.58 2.77 10.15
CA LYS A 5 5.74 1.87 10.02
C LYS A 5 6.45 1.71 11.36
N HIS A 6 6.71 0.46 11.74
CA HIS A 6 7.44 0.09 12.95
C HIS A 6 8.76 -0.60 12.60
N TYR A 7 9.86 -0.02 13.07
CA TYR A 7 11.18 -0.64 13.02
C TYR A 7 11.36 -1.53 14.25
N LEU A 8 11.82 -2.76 14.04
CA LEU A 8 12.00 -3.77 15.08
C LEU A 8 13.41 -4.36 14.95
N ASP A 9 14.08 -4.63 16.08
CA ASP A 9 15.40 -5.26 16.03
C ASP A 9 15.31 -6.73 15.61
N ARG A 10 14.24 -7.41 16.02
CA ARG A 10 13.90 -8.79 15.67
C ARG A 10 12.39 -8.97 15.73
N ILE A 11 11.85 -9.89 14.92
CA ILE A 11 10.45 -10.27 14.97
C ILE A 11 10.31 -11.79 15.09
N SER A 12 9.64 -12.25 16.15
CA SER A 12 9.28 -13.66 16.30
C SER A 12 8.10 -14.03 15.40
N GLY A 13 7.94 -15.32 15.08
CA GLY A 13 6.82 -15.80 14.26
C GLY A 13 5.45 -15.41 14.85
N LYS A 14 5.31 -15.44 16.18
CA LYS A 14 4.08 -15.01 16.88
C LYS A 14 3.81 -13.50 16.76
N GLN A 15 4.86 -12.68 16.82
CA GLN A 15 4.71 -11.24 16.60
C GLN A 15 4.33 -10.94 15.16
N LEU A 16 4.95 -11.65 14.19
CA LEU A 16 4.59 -11.54 12.78
C LEU A 16 3.13 -11.89 12.54
N ASP A 17 2.63 -13.01 13.09
CA ASP A 17 1.22 -13.39 13.01
C ASP A 17 0.29 -12.30 13.58
N THR A 18 0.68 -11.69 14.71
CA THR A 18 -0.09 -10.62 15.35
C THR A 18 -0.17 -9.36 14.47
N TYR A 19 0.91 -9.02 13.77
CA TYR A 19 0.93 -7.91 12.81
C TYR A 19 0.07 -8.23 11.58
N LEU A 20 0.27 -9.40 10.98
CA LEU A 20 -0.47 -9.83 9.79
C LEU A 20 -1.97 -9.87 10.05
N ASP A 21 -2.42 -10.38 11.20
CA ASP A 21 -3.85 -10.44 11.54
C ASP A 21 -4.49 -9.05 11.70
N LYS A 22 -3.69 -8.01 11.95
CA LYS A 22 -4.11 -6.60 12.03
C LYS A 22 -3.92 -5.81 10.73
N GLY A 23 -3.58 -6.48 9.63
CA GLY A 23 -3.33 -5.81 8.34
C GLY A 23 -1.98 -5.08 8.27
N TRP A 24 -0.98 -5.57 8.99
CA TRP A 24 0.41 -5.06 8.91
C TRP A 24 1.31 -6.08 8.22
N TYR A 25 2.16 -5.59 7.33
CA TYR A 25 2.99 -6.39 6.42
C TYR A 25 4.43 -5.91 6.44
N ARG A 26 5.34 -6.70 5.88
CA ARG A 26 6.74 -6.31 5.76
C ARG A 26 6.95 -5.23 4.70
N MET A 27 7.84 -4.29 5.01
CA MET A 27 8.50 -3.39 4.07
C MET A 27 9.97 -3.30 4.47
N GLY A 28 10.87 -3.86 3.66
CA GLY A 28 12.29 -3.93 4.01
C GLY A 28 12.50 -4.72 5.30
N GLN A 29 13.17 -4.09 6.28
CA GLN A 29 13.40 -4.58 7.64
C GLN A 29 12.43 -3.99 8.68
N ALA A 30 11.22 -3.63 8.26
CA ALA A 30 10.18 -3.09 9.11
C ALA A 30 8.83 -3.74 8.83
N VAL A 31 7.85 -3.53 9.72
CA VAL A 31 6.44 -3.79 9.44
C VAL A 31 5.71 -2.48 9.22
N PHE A 32 4.76 -2.47 8.29
CA PHE A 32 3.99 -1.28 7.93
C PHE A 32 2.55 -1.64 7.62
N THR A 33 1.69 -0.64 7.65
CA THR A 33 0.36 -0.69 7.04
C THR A 33 0.18 0.54 6.18
N CYS A 34 -0.56 0.42 5.08
CA CYS A 34 -0.97 1.53 4.24
C CYS A 34 -2.38 1.27 3.72
N ARG A 35 -3.13 2.36 3.50
CA ARG A 35 -4.50 2.29 2.95
C ARG A 35 -4.62 2.84 1.54
N PHE A 36 -3.81 3.83 1.20
CA PHE A 36 -3.95 4.59 -0.03
C PHE A 36 -2.70 4.45 -0.87
N LEU A 37 -2.88 4.52 -2.20
CA LEU A 37 -1.82 4.50 -3.18
C LEU A 37 -2.18 5.50 -4.28
N ILE A 38 -1.22 6.28 -4.75
CA ILE A 38 -1.40 7.15 -5.91
C ILE A 38 -0.67 6.52 -7.10
N PHE A 39 -1.44 6.06 -8.10
CA PHE A 39 -0.88 5.53 -9.35
C PHE A 39 -1.42 6.33 -10.53
N ASN A 40 -0.53 6.74 -11.44
CA ASN A 40 -0.87 7.48 -12.65
C ASN A 40 -1.78 8.69 -12.38
N GLY A 41 -1.64 9.34 -11.22
CA GLY A 41 -2.44 10.50 -10.84
C GLY A 41 -3.87 10.20 -10.44
N VAL A 42 -4.15 8.98 -10.01
CA VAL A 42 -5.44 8.55 -9.46
C VAL A 42 -5.22 7.96 -8.08
N LEU A 43 -6.13 8.26 -7.15
CA LEU A 43 -6.13 7.70 -5.81
C LEU A 43 -6.78 6.31 -5.81
N PHE A 44 -6.05 5.34 -5.28
CA PHE A 44 -6.52 3.98 -5.06
C PHE A 44 -6.46 3.60 -3.59
N THR A 45 -7.07 2.46 -3.26
CA THR A 45 -6.94 1.84 -1.94
C THR A 45 -6.30 0.46 -2.03
N SER A 46 -5.45 0.16 -1.06
CA SER A 46 -4.93 -1.18 -0.81
C SER A 46 -5.92 -1.99 0.03
N ILE A 47 -6.22 -3.20 -0.45
CA ILE A 47 -7.03 -4.18 0.25
C ILE A 47 -6.16 -5.38 0.58
N TRP A 48 -5.75 -5.48 1.85
CA TRP A 48 -4.99 -6.62 2.35
C TRP A 48 -5.84 -7.88 2.31
N ILE A 49 -5.27 -8.98 1.82
CA ILE A 49 -5.98 -10.25 1.66
C ILE A 49 -5.25 -11.39 2.36
N ARG A 50 -6.01 -12.42 2.74
CA ARG A 50 -5.46 -13.68 3.26
C ARG A 50 -6.23 -14.88 2.73
N LEU A 51 -5.56 -16.02 2.69
CA LEU A 51 -6.12 -17.30 2.32
C LEU A 51 -6.07 -18.23 3.52
N SER A 52 -7.20 -18.84 3.88
CA SER A 52 -7.18 -19.97 4.81
C SER A 52 -6.58 -21.19 4.11
N LEU A 53 -5.56 -21.79 4.71
CA LEU A 53 -4.95 -23.02 4.23
C LEU A 53 -5.69 -24.26 4.74
N LYS A 54 -6.49 -24.10 5.80
CA LYS A 54 -7.35 -25.14 6.36
C LYS A 54 -8.39 -25.55 5.33
N ASN A 55 -8.39 -26.84 4.96
CA ASN A 55 -9.26 -27.41 3.94
C ASN A 55 -9.10 -26.79 2.53
N TYR A 56 -8.06 -26.00 2.29
CA TYR A 56 -7.81 -25.45 0.95
C TYR A 56 -7.52 -26.59 -0.04
N VAL A 57 -8.20 -26.59 -1.17
CA VAL A 57 -7.99 -27.58 -2.23
C VAL A 57 -7.67 -26.88 -3.53
N PHE A 58 -6.50 -27.17 -4.09
CA PHE A 58 -6.15 -26.72 -5.43
C PHE A 58 -7.16 -27.22 -6.46
N SER A 59 -7.73 -26.30 -7.25
CA SER A 59 -8.61 -26.68 -8.35
C SER A 59 -7.92 -27.63 -9.34
N LYS A 60 -8.71 -28.46 -10.05
CA LYS A 60 -8.17 -29.40 -11.05
C LYS A 60 -7.25 -28.70 -12.06
N ARG A 61 -7.60 -27.49 -12.49
CA ARG A 61 -6.81 -26.67 -13.42
C ARG A 61 -5.46 -26.24 -12.81
N LYS A 62 -5.46 -25.72 -11.58
CA LYS A 62 -4.23 -25.31 -10.86
C LYS A 62 -3.29 -26.50 -10.69
N ARG A 63 -3.82 -27.62 -10.20
CA ARG A 63 -3.06 -28.85 -9.97
C ARG A 63 -2.45 -29.41 -11.27
N LYS A 64 -3.22 -29.43 -12.37
CA LYS A 64 -2.69 -29.82 -13.69
C LYS A 64 -1.54 -28.91 -14.13
N ARG A 65 -1.71 -27.59 -14.02
CA ARG A 65 -0.69 -26.61 -14.38
C ARG A 65 0.58 -26.76 -13.53
N MET A 66 0.44 -26.89 -12.21
CA MET A 66 1.57 -27.12 -11.31
C MET A 66 2.31 -28.40 -11.67
N ASN A 67 1.61 -29.51 -11.94
CA ASN A 67 2.26 -30.76 -12.35
C ASN A 67 3.04 -30.62 -13.66
N GLN A 68 2.51 -29.89 -14.64
CA GLN A 68 3.21 -29.61 -15.89
C GLN A 68 4.48 -28.77 -15.68
N LEU A 69 4.42 -27.76 -14.81
CA LEU A 69 5.57 -26.91 -14.50
C LEU A 69 6.60 -27.65 -13.64
N ASN A 70 6.18 -28.44 -12.66
CA ASN A 70 7.05 -29.31 -11.85
C ASN A 70 7.80 -30.34 -12.69
N ALA A 71 7.18 -30.87 -13.76
CA ALA A 71 7.83 -31.80 -14.67
C ALA A 71 8.86 -31.13 -15.58
N ARG A 72 8.75 -29.82 -15.78
CA ARG A 72 9.59 -29.04 -16.69
C ARG A 72 10.74 -28.34 -15.97
N PHE A 73 10.45 -27.77 -14.81
CA PHE A 73 11.37 -26.90 -14.07
C PHE A 73 11.73 -27.51 -12.73
N ARG A 74 12.99 -27.35 -12.34
CA ARG A 74 13.47 -27.78 -11.04
C ARG A 74 13.12 -26.72 -10.00
N THR A 75 12.53 -27.15 -8.88
CA THR A 75 12.12 -26.27 -7.78
C THR A 75 12.97 -26.58 -6.55
N ILE A 76 13.50 -25.55 -5.89
CA ILE A 76 14.21 -25.64 -4.61
C ILE A 76 13.51 -24.75 -3.60
N ILE A 77 13.33 -25.25 -2.37
CA ILE A 77 12.85 -24.47 -1.23
C ILE A 77 13.93 -24.51 -0.14
N ARG A 78 14.34 -23.35 0.40
CA ARG A 78 15.42 -23.22 1.39
C ARG A 78 15.36 -21.86 2.11
N PRO A 79 16.15 -21.64 3.17
CA PRO A 79 16.32 -20.30 3.74
C PRO A 79 16.76 -19.28 2.67
N PHE A 80 16.22 -18.06 2.76
CA PHE A 80 16.56 -17.00 1.82
C PHE A 80 17.97 -16.45 2.08
N GLU A 81 18.70 -16.23 1.00
CA GLU A 81 20.01 -15.58 1.00
C GLU A 81 20.13 -14.69 -0.24
N VAL A 82 20.79 -13.54 -0.14
CA VAL A 82 21.09 -12.73 -1.32
C VAL A 82 22.28 -13.35 -2.05
N THR A 83 22.11 -13.64 -3.34
CA THR A 83 23.19 -14.17 -4.19
C THR A 83 23.34 -13.33 -5.45
N ALA A 84 24.54 -13.35 -6.06
CA ALA A 84 24.79 -12.64 -7.31
C ALA A 84 23.84 -13.08 -8.45
N GLU A 85 23.44 -14.37 -8.46
CA GLU A 85 22.48 -14.89 -9.43
C GLU A 85 21.09 -14.25 -9.26
N LYS A 86 20.60 -14.15 -8.01
CA LYS A 86 19.29 -13.54 -7.70
C LYS A 86 19.29 -12.03 -7.94
N GLU A 87 20.38 -11.34 -7.59
CA GLU A 87 20.57 -9.91 -7.89
C GLU A 87 20.52 -9.64 -9.39
N LYS A 88 21.20 -10.48 -10.19
CA LYS A 88 21.15 -10.39 -11.65
C LYS A 88 19.73 -10.55 -12.17
N LEU A 89 18.98 -11.54 -11.66
CA LEU A 89 17.60 -11.76 -12.08
C LEU A 89 16.66 -10.62 -11.63
N TYR A 90 16.82 -10.11 -10.41
CA TYR A 90 16.08 -8.95 -9.91
C TYR A 90 16.32 -7.70 -10.78
N ARG A 91 17.57 -7.47 -11.20
CA ARG A 91 17.90 -6.38 -12.13
C ARG A 91 17.20 -6.51 -13.49
N ILE A 92 17.09 -7.72 -14.04
CA ILE A 92 16.33 -7.95 -15.27
C ILE A 92 14.83 -7.72 -15.03
N TYR A 93 14.32 -8.19 -13.90
CA TYR A 93 12.91 -8.06 -13.55
C TYR A 93 12.48 -6.60 -13.40
N ARG A 94 13.29 -5.77 -12.71
CA ARG A 94 12.96 -4.37 -12.44
C ARG A 94 12.87 -3.49 -13.69
N GLU A 95 13.55 -3.85 -14.77
CA GLU A 95 13.48 -3.13 -16.06
C GLU A 95 12.06 -3.11 -16.66
N GLN A 96 11.18 -4.02 -16.22
CA GLN A 96 9.77 -4.04 -16.62
C GLN A 96 8.91 -2.98 -15.92
N PHE A 97 9.44 -2.27 -14.92
CA PHE A 97 8.71 -1.32 -14.09
C PHE A 97 9.12 0.11 -14.44
N PRO A 98 8.20 0.95 -14.97
CA PRO A 98 8.48 2.35 -15.27
C PRO A 98 8.86 3.17 -14.03
N ALA A 99 8.28 2.83 -12.88
CA ALA A 99 8.64 3.40 -11.59
C ALA A 99 9.89 2.73 -11.04
N LYS A 100 10.83 3.54 -10.53
CA LYS A 100 12.07 3.04 -9.92
C LYS A 100 11.74 2.28 -8.63
N ILE A 101 11.57 0.96 -8.73
CA ILE A 101 11.60 0.06 -7.56
C ILE A 101 13.03 0.02 -6.99
N ALA A 102 13.19 -0.55 -5.78
CA ALA A 102 14.46 -0.61 -5.06
C ALA A 102 15.65 -1.02 -5.96
N PRO A 103 16.84 -0.41 -5.75
CA PRO A 103 17.97 -0.52 -6.68
C PRO A 103 18.56 -1.94 -6.80
N SER A 104 18.51 -2.71 -5.72
CA SER A 104 19.02 -4.08 -5.59
C SER A 104 18.02 -4.94 -4.83
N LEU A 105 18.20 -6.27 -4.89
CA LEU A 105 17.44 -7.21 -4.07
C LEU A 105 17.75 -7.02 -2.58
N ALA A 106 19.02 -6.77 -2.24
CA ALA A 106 19.46 -6.44 -0.89
C ALA A 106 18.72 -5.20 -0.34
N SER A 107 18.62 -4.13 -1.13
CA SER A 107 17.89 -2.92 -0.74
C SER A 107 16.38 -3.21 -0.60
N ALA A 108 15.81 -4.01 -1.49
CA ALA A 108 14.37 -4.32 -1.49
C ALA A 108 13.90 -5.11 -0.25
N LEU A 109 14.75 -6.01 0.28
CA LEU A 109 14.37 -6.93 1.36
C LEU A 109 15.11 -6.66 2.67
N LEU A 110 16.36 -6.22 2.61
CA LEU A 110 17.25 -6.11 3.77
C LEU A 110 17.61 -4.68 4.14
N ASP A 111 17.05 -3.67 3.46
CA ASP A 111 17.41 -2.25 3.64
C ASP A 111 18.93 -2.03 3.59
N ASP A 112 19.60 -2.75 2.69
CA ASP A 112 21.06 -2.75 2.51
C ASP A 112 21.86 -3.17 3.76
N THR A 113 21.24 -3.93 4.66
CA THR A 113 21.89 -4.56 5.82
C THR A 113 22.20 -6.05 5.59
N GLU A 114 23.13 -6.61 6.36
CA GLU A 114 23.46 -8.05 6.29
C GLU A 114 22.48 -8.92 7.09
N ASN A 115 21.75 -8.33 8.04
CA ASN A 115 20.85 -9.05 8.93
C ASN A 115 19.43 -9.04 8.37
N ASN A 116 18.73 -10.16 8.56
CA ASN A 116 17.31 -10.24 8.28
C ASN A 116 16.56 -10.48 9.60
N ILE A 117 15.73 -9.53 10.00
CA ILE A 117 14.94 -9.62 11.23
C ILE A 117 13.84 -10.68 11.15
N PHE A 118 13.45 -11.07 9.92
CA PHE A 118 12.42 -12.04 9.61
C PHE A 118 13.00 -13.44 9.36
N ASN A 119 12.24 -14.48 9.70
CA ASN A 119 12.54 -15.85 9.26
C ASN A 119 12.03 -16.04 7.82
N THR A 120 12.87 -15.68 6.85
CA THR A 120 12.53 -15.73 5.42
C THR A 120 12.99 -17.02 4.76
N GLN A 121 12.07 -17.66 4.04
CA GLN A 121 12.36 -18.75 3.11
C GLN A 121 12.23 -18.27 1.67
N GLU A 122 12.78 -19.05 0.74
CA GLU A 122 12.63 -18.83 -0.69
C GLU A 122 12.14 -20.08 -1.43
N ILE A 123 11.48 -19.85 -2.56
CA ILE A 123 11.24 -20.85 -3.60
C ILE A 123 11.97 -20.41 -4.86
N ALA A 124 12.97 -21.18 -5.29
CA ALA A 124 13.76 -20.90 -6.49
C ALA A 124 13.41 -21.90 -7.61
N ILE A 125 13.16 -21.38 -8.81
CA ILE A 125 12.77 -22.13 -10.01
C ILE A 125 13.89 -22.08 -11.04
N TYR A 126 14.33 -23.25 -11.50
CA TYR A 126 15.41 -23.42 -12.45
C TYR A 126 14.94 -24.11 -13.73
N ASP A 127 15.41 -23.62 -14.88
CA ASP A 127 15.34 -24.29 -16.18
C ASP A 127 16.75 -24.80 -16.52
N GLY A 128 16.98 -26.10 -16.27
CA GLY A 128 18.33 -26.65 -16.17
C GLY A 128 19.11 -26.01 -15.01
N ASP A 129 20.17 -25.29 -15.35
CA ASP A 129 21.03 -24.56 -14.39
C ASP A 129 20.69 -23.07 -14.29
N LYS A 130 19.79 -22.56 -15.14
CA LYS A 130 19.42 -21.14 -15.15
C LYS A 130 18.34 -20.87 -14.11
N LEU A 131 18.59 -19.98 -13.15
CA LEU A 131 17.53 -19.41 -12.30
C LEU A 131 16.58 -18.55 -13.13
N ILE A 132 15.30 -18.93 -13.19
CA ILE A 132 14.27 -18.28 -14.02
C ILE A 132 13.20 -17.57 -13.21
N ALA A 133 13.03 -17.94 -11.94
CA ALA A 133 12.20 -17.22 -10.98
C ALA A 133 12.61 -17.54 -9.56
N PHE A 134 12.31 -16.64 -8.64
CA PHE A 134 12.24 -16.96 -7.23
C PHE A 134 11.13 -16.16 -6.54
N SER A 135 10.66 -16.65 -5.41
CA SER A 135 9.89 -15.86 -4.47
C SER A 135 10.43 -16.00 -3.05
N THR A 136 10.18 -14.98 -2.24
CA THR A 136 10.52 -14.96 -0.81
C THR A 136 9.27 -14.81 0.02
N PHE A 137 9.24 -15.51 1.15
CA PHE A 137 8.10 -15.51 2.06
C PHE A 137 8.58 -15.65 3.51
N ASP A 138 7.90 -14.96 4.42
CA ASP A 138 8.21 -14.95 5.83
C ASP A 138 7.38 -15.97 6.59
N LEU A 139 8.01 -16.64 7.56
CA LEU A 139 7.38 -17.63 8.41
C LEU A 139 6.92 -16.99 9.74
N GLY A 140 5.62 -17.06 9.99
CA GLY A 140 5.00 -16.84 11.28
C GLY A 140 5.04 -18.09 12.18
N GLU A 141 4.29 -18.08 13.28
CA GLU A 141 4.10 -19.28 14.11
C GLU A 141 3.02 -20.19 13.49
N LYS A 142 1.96 -19.59 12.94
CA LYS A 142 0.83 -20.27 12.31
C LYS A 142 0.50 -19.78 10.91
N SER A 143 1.22 -18.77 10.41
CA SER A 143 1.00 -18.25 9.06
C SER A 143 2.28 -18.14 8.25
N ILE A 144 2.11 -17.94 6.94
CA ILE A 144 3.16 -17.58 6.02
C ILE A 144 2.75 -16.34 5.22
N ALA A 145 3.70 -15.43 4.93
CA ALA A 145 3.43 -14.21 4.18
C ALA A 145 4.33 -14.09 2.95
N SER A 146 3.75 -13.97 1.74
CA SER A 146 4.51 -13.72 0.52
C SER A 146 5.04 -12.29 0.50
N ILE A 147 6.32 -12.11 0.21
CA ILE A 147 6.99 -10.81 0.29
C ILE A 147 7.37 -10.31 -1.10
N LEU A 148 8.12 -11.10 -1.86
CA LEU A 148 8.61 -10.70 -3.18
C LEU A 148 8.57 -11.88 -4.16
N GLY A 149 8.10 -11.62 -5.38
CA GLY A 149 8.15 -12.57 -6.49
C GLY A 149 8.90 -11.95 -7.67
N VAL A 150 9.92 -12.65 -8.17
CA VAL A 150 10.80 -12.21 -9.25
C VAL A 150 10.84 -13.29 -10.31
N TYR A 151 10.74 -12.91 -11.59
CA TYR A 151 10.86 -13.86 -12.68
C TYR A 151 11.49 -13.23 -13.92
N HIS A 152 12.06 -14.10 -14.76
CA HIS A 152 12.68 -13.70 -16.01
C HIS A 152 11.59 -13.41 -17.07
N PRO A 153 11.57 -12.24 -17.73
CA PRO A 153 10.50 -11.84 -18.66
C PRO A 153 10.27 -12.82 -19.81
N ASP A 154 11.33 -13.44 -20.36
CA ASP A 154 11.22 -14.49 -21.39
C ASP A 154 10.34 -15.69 -20.98
N TYR A 155 10.10 -15.86 -19.68
CA TYR A 155 9.28 -16.93 -19.10
C TYR A 155 7.87 -16.46 -18.72
N ALA A 156 7.45 -15.25 -19.10
CA ALA A 156 6.14 -14.68 -18.77
C ALA A 156 4.97 -15.61 -19.15
N LYS A 157 5.09 -16.36 -20.26
CA LYS A 157 4.09 -17.34 -20.71
C LYS A 157 3.77 -18.45 -19.70
N PHE A 158 4.68 -18.71 -18.76
CA PHE A 158 4.50 -19.72 -17.71
C PHE A 158 3.82 -19.16 -16.46
N SER A 159 3.66 -17.84 -16.36
CA SER A 159 3.12 -17.12 -15.19
C SER A 159 3.85 -17.50 -13.90
N LEU A 160 5.19 -17.43 -13.93
CA LEU A 160 6.04 -17.90 -12.83
C LEU A 160 5.74 -17.23 -11.48
N GLY A 161 5.33 -15.96 -11.46
CA GLY A 161 4.92 -15.30 -10.21
C GLY A 161 3.68 -15.91 -9.54
N VAL A 162 2.68 -16.34 -10.33
CA VAL A 162 1.54 -17.09 -9.78
C VAL A 162 1.96 -18.49 -9.39
N TYR A 163 2.83 -19.12 -10.18
CA TYR A 163 3.31 -20.46 -9.91
C TYR A 163 4.08 -20.56 -8.59
N THR A 164 5.02 -19.65 -8.31
CA THR A 164 5.76 -19.61 -7.04
C THR A 164 4.82 -19.36 -5.86
N MET A 165 3.85 -18.46 -6.00
CA MET A 165 2.82 -18.22 -4.98
C MET A 165 1.96 -19.48 -4.70
N LEU A 166 1.62 -20.28 -5.71
CA LEU A 166 0.93 -21.57 -5.50
C LEU A 166 1.83 -22.60 -4.81
N LEU A 167 3.14 -22.56 -5.04
CA LEU A 167 4.11 -23.40 -4.32
C LEU A 167 4.26 -22.95 -2.86
N GLU A 168 4.18 -21.65 -2.55
CA GLU A 168 4.13 -21.14 -1.17
C GLU A 168 2.89 -21.67 -0.45
N VAL A 169 1.71 -21.62 -1.09
CA VAL A 169 0.49 -22.23 -0.55
C VAL A 169 0.69 -23.73 -0.28
N GLN A 170 1.29 -24.46 -1.23
CA GLN A 170 1.58 -25.88 -1.05
C GLN A 170 2.57 -26.13 0.11
N TYR A 171 3.59 -25.28 0.25
CA TYR A 171 4.53 -25.33 1.37
C TYR A 171 3.81 -25.10 2.70
N GLY A 172 2.94 -24.08 2.77
CA GLY A 172 2.12 -23.77 3.92
C GLY A 172 1.31 -24.98 4.39
N GLN A 173 0.57 -25.62 3.46
CA GLN A 173 -0.22 -26.81 3.76
C GLN A 173 0.62 -28.01 4.23
N LYS A 174 1.76 -28.27 3.57
CA LYS A 174 2.65 -29.40 3.93
C LYS A 174 3.26 -29.26 5.32
N ASN A 175 3.47 -28.03 5.78
CA ASN A 175 4.10 -27.73 7.07
C ASN A 175 3.09 -27.37 8.16
N GLY A 176 1.78 -27.48 7.90
CA GLY A 176 0.74 -27.28 8.91
C GLY A 176 0.45 -25.82 9.28
N TYR A 177 0.74 -24.87 8.39
CA TYR A 177 0.34 -23.48 8.57
C TYR A 177 -1.17 -23.30 8.30
N ASP A 178 -1.80 -22.40 9.04
CA ASP A 178 -3.25 -22.14 9.00
C ASP A 178 -3.63 -21.08 7.97
N LEU A 179 -2.76 -20.08 7.78
CA LEU A 179 -3.03 -18.88 6.98
C LEU A 179 -1.89 -18.57 6.03
N PHE A 180 -2.25 -18.09 4.83
CA PHE A 180 -1.32 -17.53 3.86
C PHE A 180 -1.70 -16.09 3.53
N TYR A 181 -0.76 -15.18 3.67
CA TYR A 181 -0.92 -13.75 3.41
C TYR A 181 -0.18 -13.37 2.12
N PRO A 182 -0.85 -13.29 0.95
CA PRO A 182 -0.20 -12.96 -0.33
C PRO A 182 0.09 -11.45 -0.50
N GLY A 183 -0.29 -10.61 0.46
CA GLY A 183 -0.19 -9.15 0.39
C GLY A 183 -1.53 -8.48 0.10
N TYR A 184 -1.53 -7.40 -0.69
CA TYR A 184 -2.73 -6.64 -1.02
C TYR A 184 -3.09 -6.69 -2.50
N VAL A 185 -4.37 -6.43 -2.78
CA VAL A 185 -4.88 -6.07 -4.09
C VAL A 185 -5.26 -4.59 -4.14
N VAL A 186 -5.40 -4.05 -5.34
CA VAL A 186 -5.75 -2.65 -5.58
C VAL A 186 -6.94 -2.65 -6.54
N PRO A 187 -8.18 -2.63 -6.03
CA PRO A 187 -9.36 -2.58 -6.89
C PRO A 187 -9.28 -1.42 -7.88
N GLY A 188 -9.64 -1.68 -9.14
CA GLY A 188 -9.47 -0.72 -10.24
C GLY A 188 -8.07 -0.69 -10.86
N TYR A 189 -7.09 -1.43 -10.33
CA TYR A 189 -5.74 -1.52 -10.87
C TYR A 189 -5.26 -2.98 -11.00
N SER A 190 -5.56 -3.57 -12.16
CA SER A 190 -5.50 -5.03 -12.41
C SER A 190 -4.13 -5.69 -12.28
N LYS A 191 -3.06 -4.90 -12.18
CA LYS A 191 -1.69 -5.38 -11.98
C LYS A 191 -1.54 -6.22 -10.70
N PHE A 192 -2.41 -6.03 -9.70
CA PHE A 192 -2.37 -6.78 -8.45
C PHE A 192 -3.37 -7.95 -8.37
N ASP A 193 -4.30 -8.07 -9.33
CA ASP A 193 -5.39 -9.06 -9.31
C ASP A 193 -4.91 -10.50 -9.39
N TYR A 194 -3.68 -10.72 -9.87
CA TYR A 194 -3.10 -12.07 -9.95
C TYR A 194 -3.07 -12.77 -8.58
N LYS A 195 -3.03 -12.02 -7.47
CA LYS A 195 -3.06 -12.58 -6.11
C LYS A 195 -4.40 -13.27 -5.79
N LEU A 196 -5.50 -12.84 -6.40
CA LEU A 196 -6.81 -13.50 -6.27
C LEU A 196 -6.88 -14.85 -7.00
N GLN A 197 -5.90 -15.15 -7.85
CA GLN A 197 -5.85 -16.43 -8.55
C GLN A 197 -5.59 -17.61 -7.60
N ILE A 198 -5.14 -17.38 -6.36
CA ILE A 198 -4.90 -18.45 -5.39
C ILE A 198 -6.20 -19.10 -4.91
N GLY A 199 -7.35 -18.42 -4.90
CA GLY A 199 -8.61 -19.02 -4.47
C GLY A 199 -9.54 -17.99 -3.84
N GLU A 200 -10.49 -18.48 -3.06
CA GLU A 200 -11.35 -17.64 -2.22
C GLU A 200 -10.51 -17.09 -1.07
N VAL A 201 -10.37 -15.77 -1.02
CA VAL A 201 -9.60 -15.06 0.00
C VAL A 201 -10.53 -14.24 0.87
N ASP A 202 -10.08 -13.90 2.07
CA ASP A 202 -10.68 -12.87 2.90
C ASP A 202 -9.94 -11.54 2.66
N TYR A 203 -10.62 -10.42 2.89
CA TYR A 203 -10.01 -9.11 2.99
C TYR A 203 -10.05 -8.59 4.43
N TYR A 204 -9.06 -7.77 4.78
CA TYR A 204 -9.07 -7.05 6.06
C TYR A 204 -9.93 -5.79 5.93
N ASP A 205 -11.00 -5.73 6.71
CA ASP A 205 -11.82 -4.55 6.93
C ASP A 205 -11.28 -3.79 8.14
N GLU A 206 -10.66 -2.64 7.89
CA GLU A 206 -10.07 -1.81 8.93
C GLU A 206 -11.11 -1.13 9.85
N LEU A 207 -12.33 -0.90 9.35
CA LEU A 207 -13.39 -0.23 10.12
C LEU A 207 -13.92 -1.15 11.22
N THR A 208 -14.01 -2.45 10.91
CA THR A 208 -14.44 -3.47 11.87
C THR A 208 -13.28 -4.23 12.50
N SER A 209 -12.05 -4.03 12.00
CA SER A 209 -10.84 -4.79 12.38
C SER A 209 -11.05 -6.30 12.27
N LYS A 210 -11.69 -6.73 11.18
CA LYS A 210 -12.05 -8.13 10.93
C LYS A 210 -11.67 -8.55 9.52
N TRP A 211 -11.52 -9.86 9.37
CA TRP A 211 -11.37 -10.48 8.07
C TRP A 211 -12.72 -10.99 7.58
N ASN A 212 -13.15 -10.50 6.42
CA ASN A 212 -14.41 -10.87 5.80
C ASN A 212 -14.14 -11.50 4.43
N PRO A 213 -15.02 -12.39 3.93
CA PRO A 213 -14.88 -12.92 2.57
C PRO A 213 -14.72 -11.81 1.54
N PHE A 214 -13.77 -11.94 0.60
CA PHE A 214 -13.51 -10.92 -0.43
C PHE A 214 -14.74 -10.61 -1.29
N THR A 215 -15.65 -11.57 -1.45
CA THR A 215 -16.93 -11.40 -2.14
C THR A 215 -17.87 -10.40 -1.48
N ASN A 216 -17.65 -10.07 -0.21
CA ASN A 216 -18.45 -9.09 0.53
C ASN A 216 -17.91 -7.66 0.39
N LEU A 217 -16.77 -7.47 -0.29
CA LEU A 217 -16.19 -6.15 -0.52
C LEU A 217 -17.08 -5.36 -1.49
N ASP A 218 -17.58 -4.22 -1.04
CA ASP A 218 -18.32 -3.28 -1.87
C ASP A 218 -17.35 -2.48 -2.75
N LEU A 219 -17.21 -2.92 -4.00
CA LEU A 219 -16.32 -2.30 -4.98
C LEU A 219 -16.82 -0.93 -5.47
N ASP A 220 -18.10 -0.63 -5.28
CA ASP A 220 -18.71 0.63 -5.72
C ASP A 220 -18.55 1.73 -4.65
N ASN A 221 -18.33 1.35 -3.39
CA ASN A 221 -18.20 2.27 -2.25
C ASN A 221 -16.85 2.13 -1.51
N LEU A 222 -15.75 2.14 -2.26
CA LEU A 222 -14.41 2.14 -1.68
C LEU A 222 -14.02 3.54 -1.13
N ALA A 223 -13.06 3.56 -0.21
CA ALA A 223 -12.65 4.78 0.49
C ALA A 223 -12.25 5.96 -0.42
N PRO A 224 -11.49 5.79 -1.51
CA PRO A 224 -11.15 6.89 -2.42
C PRO A 224 -12.40 7.57 -3.01
N GLN A 225 -13.38 6.79 -3.47
CA GLN A 225 -14.63 7.28 -4.06
C GLN A 225 -15.46 8.06 -3.03
N GLU A 226 -15.50 7.58 -1.79
CA GLU A 226 -16.21 8.28 -0.71
C GLU A 226 -15.56 9.63 -0.38
N ILE A 227 -14.22 9.64 -0.22
CA ILE A 227 -13.47 10.87 0.06
C ILE A 227 -13.62 11.87 -1.09
N GLU A 228 -13.45 11.42 -2.33
CA GLU A 228 -13.60 12.25 -3.52
C GLU A 228 -15.00 12.87 -3.59
N LYS A 229 -16.05 12.04 -3.47
CA LYS A 229 -17.44 12.51 -3.50
C LYS A 229 -17.71 13.53 -2.41
N ALA A 230 -17.23 13.29 -1.19
CA ALA A 230 -17.42 14.18 -0.05
C ALA A 230 -16.73 15.53 -0.27
N LEU A 231 -15.50 15.55 -0.80
CA LEU A 231 -14.75 16.80 -1.03
C LEU A 231 -15.25 17.56 -2.25
N VAL A 232 -15.62 16.88 -3.35
CA VAL A 232 -16.19 17.52 -4.55
C VAL A 232 -17.53 18.19 -4.21
N ALA A 233 -18.42 17.49 -3.51
CA ALA A 233 -19.69 18.05 -3.07
C ALA A 233 -19.50 19.26 -2.14
N PHE A 234 -18.50 19.20 -1.25
CA PHE A 234 -18.20 20.32 -0.35
C PHE A 234 -17.62 21.52 -1.10
N GLY A 235 -16.72 21.30 -2.06
CA GLY A 235 -16.16 22.35 -2.91
C GLY A 235 -17.23 23.10 -3.71
N GLN A 236 -18.25 22.39 -4.20
CA GLN A 236 -19.41 23.01 -4.85
C GLN A 236 -20.19 23.93 -3.90
N LYS A 237 -20.42 23.50 -2.64
CA LYS A 237 -21.08 24.32 -1.62
C LYS A 237 -20.29 25.58 -1.28
N LEU A 238 -18.96 25.47 -1.18
CA LEU A 238 -18.10 26.64 -0.99
C LEU A 238 -18.21 27.62 -2.17
N GLN A 239 -18.27 27.09 -3.39
CA GLN A 239 -18.45 27.92 -4.59
C GLN A 239 -19.79 28.66 -4.59
N GLU A 240 -20.88 28.01 -4.17
CA GLU A 240 -22.22 28.63 -4.06
C GLU A 240 -22.25 29.83 -3.11
N ILE A 241 -21.45 29.80 -2.04
CA ILE A 241 -21.30 30.91 -1.08
C ILE A 241 -20.15 31.88 -1.43
N GLY A 242 -19.57 31.76 -2.63
CA GLY A 242 -18.54 32.67 -3.15
C GLY A 242 -17.13 32.41 -2.62
N LEU A 243 -16.89 31.31 -1.90
CA LEU A 243 -15.57 30.92 -1.42
C LEU A 243 -14.85 30.04 -2.45
N LYS A 244 -13.63 30.44 -2.81
CA LYS A 244 -12.79 29.68 -3.75
C LYS A 244 -12.08 28.55 -3.02
N SER A 245 -12.08 27.37 -3.62
CA SER A 245 -11.35 26.20 -3.12
C SER A 245 -10.85 25.33 -4.26
N HIS A 246 -9.82 24.53 -3.99
CA HIS A 246 -9.24 23.59 -4.95
C HIS A 246 -8.96 22.25 -4.28
N ILE A 247 -9.26 21.16 -4.98
CA ILE A 247 -8.93 19.80 -4.54
C ILE A 247 -7.57 19.42 -5.11
N TYR A 248 -6.72 18.87 -4.26
CA TYR A 248 -5.40 18.37 -4.62
C TYR A 248 -5.26 16.90 -4.28
N LEU A 249 -4.62 16.16 -5.18
CA LEU A 249 -3.95 14.91 -4.80
C LEU A 249 -2.68 15.28 -4.03
N TYR A 250 -2.49 14.68 -2.87
CA TYR A 250 -1.49 15.09 -1.89
C TYR A 250 -0.49 13.96 -1.56
N PRO A 251 0.46 13.62 -2.45
CA PRO A 251 1.47 12.57 -2.22
C PRO A 251 2.26 12.67 -0.90
N PRO A 252 2.57 13.86 -0.35
CA PRO A 252 3.26 13.97 0.94
C PRO A 252 2.51 13.37 2.14
N TYR A 253 1.27 12.87 1.99
CA TYR A 253 0.56 12.13 3.05
C TYR A 253 1.35 10.95 3.65
N GLU A 254 2.36 10.44 2.91
CA GLU A 254 3.26 9.37 3.36
C GLU A 254 4.56 9.89 3.98
N ALA A 255 4.71 11.18 4.29
CA ALA A 255 5.96 11.74 4.82
C ALA A 255 6.47 11.01 6.08
N ASN A 256 5.56 10.49 6.91
CA ASN A 256 5.91 9.67 8.08
C ASN A 256 6.60 8.34 7.73
N LEU A 257 6.47 7.84 6.49
CA LEU A 257 7.23 6.69 6.00
C LEU A 257 8.64 7.04 5.50
N LEU A 258 8.87 8.32 5.17
CA LEU A 258 10.07 8.80 4.49
C LEU A 258 11.21 9.18 5.46
N GLY A 259 11.06 8.87 6.75
CA GLY A 259 12.09 9.15 7.75
C GLY A 259 12.21 10.62 8.14
N TYR A 260 11.17 11.42 7.87
CA TYR A 260 11.06 12.78 8.42
C TYR A 260 10.95 12.75 9.95
N TRP A 261 11.25 13.90 10.58
CA TRP A 261 11.02 14.09 12.01
C TRP A 261 9.59 13.74 12.38
N ILE A 262 9.37 13.18 13.57
CA ILE A 262 8.02 12.85 14.03
C ILE A 262 7.30 14.15 14.40
N LEU A 263 6.67 14.77 13.40
CA LEU A 263 5.81 15.95 13.51
C LEU A 263 4.38 15.60 13.11
N ASP A 264 3.42 16.46 13.42
CA ASP A 264 2.01 16.22 13.10
C ASP A 264 1.68 16.62 11.65
N TYR A 265 2.32 15.95 10.69
CA TYR A 265 2.09 16.17 9.26
C TYR A 265 0.66 15.81 8.84
N LEU A 266 0.16 16.49 7.80
CA LEU A 266 -1.10 16.14 7.17
C LEU A 266 -0.99 14.78 6.47
N ASP A 267 -1.87 13.83 6.84
CA ASP A 267 -1.77 12.44 6.41
C ASP A 267 -2.93 11.99 5.50
N TYR A 268 -3.61 12.94 4.83
CA TYR A 268 -4.72 12.66 3.91
C TYR A 268 -4.26 12.73 2.44
N PRO A 269 -4.55 11.72 1.60
CA PRO A 269 -4.05 11.68 0.22
C PRO A 269 -4.83 12.56 -0.77
N LEU A 270 -6.02 13.03 -0.37
CA LEU A 270 -6.85 13.96 -1.12
C LEU A 270 -7.32 15.04 -0.16
N ILE A 271 -7.08 16.30 -0.53
CA ILE A 271 -7.28 17.46 0.33
C ILE A 271 -8.03 18.54 -0.44
N LEU A 272 -8.83 19.34 0.25
CA LEU A 272 -9.46 20.53 -0.29
C LEU A 272 -8.87 21.75 0.40
N GLU A 273 -8.16 22.58 -0.35
CA GLU A 273 -7.57 23.83 0.13
C GLU A 273 -8.54 24.98 -0.14
N VAL A 274 -8.87 25.73 0.91
CA VAL A 274 -9.76 26.90 0.84
C VAL A 274 -8.91 28.16 0.77
N GLN A 275 -9.19 29.04 -0.19
CA GLN A 275 -8.51 30.33 -0.28
C GLN A 275 -8.90 31.20 0.91
N ASN A 276 -7.91 31.67 1.67
CA ASN A 276 -8.10 32.38 2.94
C ASN A 276 -7.41 33.76 2.99
N GLY A 277 -6.76 34.20 1.91
CA GLY A 277 -6.08 35.51 1.84
C GLY A 277 -4.74 35.59 2.58
N GLN A 278 -4.35 34.57 3.35
CA GLN A 278 -3.08 34.52 4.08
C GLN A 278 -1.99 33.83 3.24
N ALA A 279 -0.78 34.40 3.23
CA ALA A 279 0.34 33.86 2.46
C ALA A 279 0.99 32.62 3.11
N ASP A 280 1.09 32.62 4.44
CA ASP A 280 1.88 31.62 5.19
C ASP A 280 1.04 30.48 5.79
N MET A 281 -0.29 30.54 5.63
CA MET A 281 -1.23 29.62 6.25
C MET A 281 -2.18 29.03 5.21
N SER A 282 -2.27 27.70 5.16
CA SER A 282 -3.24 26.97 4.35
C SER A 282 -4.41 26.50 5.22
N LEU A 283 -5.64 26.79 4.79
CA LEU A 283 -6.84 26.23 5.39
C LEU A 283 -7.25 24.96 4.64
N ILE A 284 -7.06 23.80 5.27
CA ILE A 284 -7.20 22.49 4.61
C ILE A 284 -8.38 21.72 5.19
N LEU A 285 -9.32 21.35 4.33
CA LEU A 285 -10.41 20.45 4.62
C LEU A 285 -10.10 19.04 4.12
N CYS A 286 -10.25 18.06 5.00
CA CYS A 286 -10.12 16.65 4.69
C CYS A 286 -11.40 15.90 5.05
N TYR A 287 -11.64 14.76 4.40
CA TYR A 287 -12.71 13.83 4.78
C TYR A 287 -12.11 12.53 5.30
N ASP A 288 -12.41 12.19 6.56
CA ASP A 288 -11.93 10.94 7.17
C ASP A 288 -12.96 9.83 6.99
N HIS A 289 -12.68 8.93 6.04
CA HIS A 289 -13.53 7.77 5.73
C HIS A 289 -13.80 6.85 6.94
N ARG A 290 -12.89 6.81 7.93
CA ARG A 290 -13.04 5.95 9.11
C ARG A 290 -14.09 6.47 10.08
N SER A 291 -14.02 7.77 10.38
CA SER A 291 -14.96 8.43 11.29
C SER A 291 -16.14 9.10 10.56
N LYS A 292 -16.22 9.00 9.23
CA LYS A 292 -17.30 9.55 8.38
C LYS A 292 -17.55 11.04 8.58
N ARG A 293 -16.50 11.82 8.86
CA ARG A 293 -16.60 13.25 9.20
C ARG A 293 -15.53 14.09 8.50
N TYR A 294 -15.83 15.37 8.37
CA TYR A 294 -14.91 16.39 7.89
C TYR A 294 -13.96 16.83 8.99
N HIS A 295 -12.70 17.04 8.64
CA HIS A 295 -11.67 17.57 9.52
C HIS A 295 -11.09 18.83 8.88
N LEU A 296 -11.23 19.96 9.56
CA LEU A 296 -10.71 21.25 9.13
C LEU A 296 -9.43 21.57 9.92
N TYR A 297 -8.35 21.79 9.18
CA TYR A 297 -7.03 22.07 9.72
C TYR A 297 -6.52 23.42 9.26
N GLN A 298 -5.80 24.08 10.16
CA GLN A 298 -4.90 25.16 9.84
C GLN A 298 -3.50 24.56 9.69
N CYS A 299 -2.89 24.75 8.52
CA CYS A 299 -1.60 24.15 8.17
C CYS A 299 -0.57 25.20 7.73
N THR A 300 0.70 24.91 7.92
CA THR A 300 1.85 25.67 7.40
C THR A 300 2.67 24.79 6.46
N VAL A 301 3.40 25.41 5.53
CA VAL A 301 4.37 24.70 4.69
C VAL A 301 5.65 24.48 5.48
N TYR A 302 6.03 23.21 5.65
CA TYR A 302 7.28 22.82 6.31
C TYR A 302 8.45 22.68 5.33
N ASP A 303 8.19 22.02 4.20
CA ASP A 303 9.19 21.70 3.19
C ASP A 303 8.52 21.52 1.81
N ASN A 304 9.31 21.43 0.75
CA ASN A 304 8.82 21.13 -0.60
C ASN A 304 9.41 19.79 -1.10
N LEU A 305 8.54 18.80 -1.31
CA LEU A 305 8.94 17.45 -1.70
C LEU A 305 8.87 17.20 -3.20
N ASP A 306 8.84 18.26 -4.00
CA ASP A 306 8.74 18.18 -5.45
C ASP A 306 9.89 17.36 -6.07
N ASP A 307 11.14 17.67 -5.70
CA ASP A 307 12.33 16.94 -6.16
C ASP A 307 12.33 15.48 -5.70
N PHE A 308 11.71 15.19 -4.55
CA PHE A 308 11.60 13.83 -4.05
C PHE A 308 10.57 13.03 -4.85
N PHE A 309 9.36 13.55 -5.06
CA PHE A 309 8.27 12.80 -5.68
C PHE A 309 8.30 12.77 -7.20
N ARG A 310 8.69 13.86 -7.87
CA ARG A 310 8.66 13.95 -9.35
C ARG A 310 9.41 12.81 -10.07
N PRO A 311 10.59 12.35 -9.62
CA PRO A 311 11.28 11.23 -10.25
C PRO A 311 10.49 9.91 -10.24
N PHE A 312 9.61 9.72 -9.25
CA PHE A 312 8.80 8.51 -9.06
C PHE A 312 7.37 8.68 -9.58
N MET A 313 6.90 9.92 -9.70
CA MET A 313 5.53 10.28 -10.09
C MET A 313 5.50 11.08 -11.39
N LYS A 314 5.97 10.47 -12.49
CA LYS A 314 5.78 11.03 -13.84
C LYS A 314 4.32 10.89 -14.26
N ILE A 315 3.52 11.89 -13.90
CA ILE A 315 2.08 11.91 -14.14
C ILE A 315 1.77 13.07 -15.08
N ASP A 316 1.44 12.75 -16.33
CA ASP A 316 1.18 13.77 -17.36
C ASP A 316 -0.18 14.46 -17.15
N LYS A 317 -1.18 13.70 -16.68
CA LYS A 317 -2.57 14.16 -16.50
C LYS A 317 -3.18 13.55 -15.24
N PRO A 318 -2.93 14.13 -14.06
CA PRO A 318 -3.55 13.64 -12.85
C PRO A 318 -5.04 13.99 -12.81
N GLN A 319 -5.83 13.20 -12.08
CA GLN A 319 -7.27 13.45 -11.86
C GLN A 319 -7.51 14.79 -11.14
N PHE A 320 -6.67 15.10 -10.15
CA PHE A 320 -6.60 16.39 -9.49
C PHE A 320 -5.16 16.92 -9.55
N PRO A 321 -4.94 18.26 -9.54
CA PRO A 321 -3.60 18.81 -9.43
C PRO A 321 -2.82 18.20 -8.25
N LEU A 322 -1.51 18.02 -8.43
CA LEU A 322 -0.62 17.53 -7.38
C LEU A 322 -0.15 18.70 -6.51
N LYS A 323 -0.12 18.49 -5.19
CA LYS A 323 0.50 19.41 -4.22
C LYS A 323 1.65 18.68 -3.52
N PHE A 324 2.84 19.27 -3.55
CA PHE A 324 4.08 18.65 -3.05
C PHE A 324 4.66 19.36 -1.82
N GLU A 325 4.10 20.51 -1.45
CA GLU A 325 4.42 21.20 -0.20
C GLU A 325 4.00 20.32 0.99
N LEU A 326 4.98 19.91 1.80
CA LEU A 326 4.74 19.15 3.02
C LEU A 326 4.08 20.07 4.06
N LEU A 327 2.91 19.68 4.53
CA LEU A 327 2.05 20.47 5.40
C LEU A 327 2.11 19.91 6.82
N ILE A 328 2.38 20.79 7.78
CA ILE A 328 2.24 20.50 9.21
C ILE A 328 0.87 21.00 9.68
N LYS A 329 0.16 20.20 10.47
CA LYS A 329 -1.06 20.64 11.15
C LYS A 329 -0.69 21.47 12.37
N GLU A 330 -0.83 22.78 12.27
CA GLU A 330 -0.62 23.69 13.40
C GLU A 330 -1.79 23.62 14.39
N LYS A 331 -3.02 23.54 13.85
CA LYS A 331 -4.23 23.52 14.66
C LYS A 331 -5.34 22.71 14.00
N VAL A 332 -6.02 21.92 14.83
CA VAL A 332 -7.31 21.33 14.48
C VAL A 332 -8.39 22.38 14.78
N LEU A 333 -9.02 22.91 13.74
CA LEU A 333 -10.08 23.90 13.90
C LEU A 333 -11.41 23.23 14.23
N LEU A 334 -11.77 22.18 13.50
CA LEU A 334 -13.04 21.48 13.71
C LEU A 334 -13.00 20.04 13.17
N LYS A 335 -13.72 19.13 13.83
CA LYS A 335 -13.98 17.76 13.35
C LYS A 335 -15.44 17.41 13.55
N THR A 336 -16.23 17.36 12.48
CA THR A 336 -17.69 17.20 12.57
C THR A 336 -18.29 16.55 11.32
N HIS A 337 -19.47 15.95 11.48
CA HIS A 337 -20.30 15.49 10.36
C HIS A 337 -21.08 16.64 9.72
N SER A 338 -21.23 17.77 10.43
CA SER A 338 -22.04 18.91 9.99
C SER A 338 -21.25 19.78 9.02
N GLU A 339 -21.69 19.79 7.76
CA GLU A 339 -21.10 20.68 6.76
C GLU A 339 -21.33 22.16 7.09
N ALA A 340 -22.48 22.49 7.70
CA ALA A 340 -22.81 23.85 8.11
C ALA A 340 -21.83 24.38 9.16
N GLU A 341 -21.45 23.55 10.14
CA GLU A 341 -20.47 23.95 11.15
C GLU A 341 -19.07 24.17 10.54
N ILE A 342 -18.67 23.35 9.55
CA ILE A 342 -17.41 23.56 8.82
C ILE A 342 -17.45 24.88 8.04
N ILE A 343 -18.55 25.19 7.35
CA ILE A 343 -18.70 26.46 6.62
C ILE A 343 -18.58 27.65 7.58
N LEU A 344 -19.27 27.61 8.73
CA LEU A 344 -19.17 28.66 9.75
C LEU A 344 -17.74 28.82 10.25
N ALA A 345 -17.05 27.73 10.57
CA ALA A 345 -15.66 27.77 11.02
C ALA A 345 -14.71 28.35 9.96
N ILE A 346 -14.93 28.05 8.67
CA ILE A 346 -14.18 28.63 7.56
C ILE A 346 -14.42 30.15 7.49
N GLN A 347 -15.68 30.58 7.56
CA GLN A 347 -16.04 32.01 7.49
C GLN A 347 -15.46 32.80 8.67
N GLU A 348 -15.54 32.26 9.88
CA GLU A 348 -14.94 32.86 11.08
C GLU A 348 -13.41 32.97 10.95
N PHE A 349 -12.75 31.94 10.41
CA PHE A 349 -11.30 31.97 10.20
C PHE A 349 -10.90 33.09 9.22
N ILE A 350 -11.59 33.20 8.10
CA ILE A 350 -11.32 34.23 7.07
C ILE A 350 -11.61 35.63 7.64
N ALA A 351 -12.74 35.82 8.34
CA ALA A 351 -13.10 37.12 8.92
C ALA A 351 -12.09 37.63 9.96
N ASN A 352 -11.49 36.73 10.75
CA ASN A 352 -10.44 37.09 11.70
C ASN A 352 -9.08 37.37 11.03
N SER A 353 -8.88 36.87 9.81
CA SER A 353 -7.66 37.07 9.03
C SER A 353 -7.58 38.46 8.43
N ASP A 354 -8.71 39.04 8.05
CA ASP A 354 -8.80 40.40 7.47
C ASP A 354 -8.58 41.54 8.51
N GLN A 355 -8.46 41.20 9.80
CA GLN A 355 -8.26 42.16 10.90
C GLN A 355 -6.78 42.38 11.27
N HIS A 356 -5.86 41.65 10.63
CA HIS A 356 -4.41 41.71 10.85
C HIS A 356 -3.68 41.98 9.53
#